data_AF-A0A2G6VVL7-F1
#
_entry.id   AF-A0A2G6VVL7-F1
#
_cell.length_a   1.000
_cell.length_b   1.000
_cell.length_c   1.000
_cell.angle_alpha   90.00
_cell.angle_beta   90.00
_cell.angle_gamma   90.00
#
_symmetry.space_group_name_H-M   'P 1'
#
loop_
_entity.id
_entity.type
_entity.pdbx_description
1 polymer ?
#
loop_
_entity_poly.entity_id
_entity_poly.type
_entity_poly.pdbx_seq_one_letter_code
_entity_poly.pdbx_strand_id
1 'polypeptide(L)'
;MGQILNANCRICNFEKDFRYGGGRFNYHENCPVPAINKETGHFESVNYITEKNNPLYKFYTDKQLKSNNDNNNVYQNFNLELNQTNNLCPNCNQYSLDFAIRMFY
;
A
#
# COMPACT_ATOMS: atom_id res chain seq x y z
N MET A 1 1.62 -14.81 0.04
CA MET A 1 0.19 -15.05 0.33
C MET A 1 -0.51 -13.73 0.08
N GLY A 2 -1.64 -13.75 -0.62
CA GLY A 2 -2.38 -12.52 -0.90
C GLY A 2 -3.09 -12.06 0.37
N GLN A 3 -3.10 -10.75 0.59
CA GLN A 3 -3.80 -10.13 1.71
C GLN A 3 -4.68 -9.02 1.16
N ILE A 4 -5.87 -8.87 1.71
CA ILE A 4 -6.68 -7.66 1.50
C ILE A 4 -6.48 -6.80 2.72
N LEU A 5 -5.95 -5.61 2.47
CA LEU A 5 -5.70 -4.59 3.47
C LEU A 5 -6.75 -3.50 3.32
N ASN A 6 -7.25 -3.03 4.44
CA ASN A 6 -8.08 -1.85 4.54
C ASN A 6 -7.19 -0.65 4.87
N ALA A 7 -7.20 0.36 3.99
CA ALA A 7 -6.57 1.65 4.22
C ALA A 7 -7.55 2.55 4.94
N ASN A 8 -7.24 2.95 6.17
CA ASN A 8 -8.07 3.85 6.95
C ASN A 8 -7.26 5.08 7.39
N CYS A 9 -7.76 6.28 7.08
CA CYS A 9 -7.17 7.53 7.55
C CYS A 9 -7.90 8.06 8.78
N ARG A 10 -7.16 8.21 9.88
CA ARG A 10 -7.66 8.75 11.16
C ARG A 10 -8.19 10.19 11.08
N ILE A 11 -7.74 10.98 10.11
CA ILE A 11 -8.03 12.42 10.05
C ILE A 11 -9.18 12.74 9.10
N CYS A 12 -9.14 12.21 7.88
CA CYS A 12 -10.14 12.52 6.85
C CYS A 12 -11.18 11.41 6.64
N ASN A 13 -11.18 10.38 7.49
CA ASN A 13 -12.10 9.25 7.44
C ASN A 13 -12.11 8.54 6.07
N PHE A 14 -11.00 8.63 5.33
CA PHE A 14 -10.79 7.94 4.07
C PHE A 14 -10.63 6.46 4.35
N GLU A 15 -11.49 5.64 3.76
CA GLU A 15 -11.45 4.20 3.88
C GLU A 15 -11.45 3.55 2.49
N LYS A 16 -10.49 2.66 2.22
CA LYS A 16 -10.44 1.91 0.95
C LYS A 16 -9.74 0.58 1.10
N ASP A 17 -10.35 -0.48 0.57
CA ASP A 17 -9.73 -1.79 0.51
C ASP A 17 -8.82 -1.92 -0.71
N PHE A 18 -7.71 -2.64 -0.53
CA PHE A 18 -6.79 -2.98 -1.62
C PHE A 18 -6.15 -4.33 -1.40
N ARG A 19 -5.67 -4.90 -2.51
CA ARG A 19 -4.95 -6.18 -2.50
C ARG A 19 -3.47 -5.90 -2.33
N TYR A 20 -2.84 -6.66 -1.44
CA TYR A 20 -1.42 -6.62 -1.14
C TYR A 20 -0.83 -8.02 -1.24
N GLY A 21 0.06 -8.18 -2.20
CA GLY A 21 0.76 -9.43 -2.45
C GLY A 21 0.03 -10.41 -3.36
N GLY A 22 0.82 -11.27 -3.98
CA GLY A 22 0.35 -12.27 -4.94
C GLY A 22 -0.18 -13.53 -4.28
N GLY A 23 -1.18 -14.14 -4.92
CA GLY A 23 -1.66 -15.47 -4.56
C GLY A 23 -0.58 -16.54 -4.75
N ARG A 24 -0.71 -17.67 -4.04
CA ARG A 24 0.31 -18.75 -4.00
C ARG A 24 0.79 -19.24 -5.38
N PHE A 25 -0.05 -19.15 -6.40
CA PHE A 25 0.25 -19.66 -7.75
C PHE A 25 0.81 -18.59 -8.70
N ASN A 26 0.48 -17.30 -8.53
CA ASN A 26 0.78 -16.24 -9.50
C ASN A 26 1.64 -15.12 -8.93
N TYR A 27 2.33 -15.34 -7.81
CA TYR A 27 3.09 -14.28 -7.13
C TYR A 27 4.28 -13.74 -7.93
N HIS A 28 4.79 -14.49 -8.91
CA HIS A 28 5.86 -14.05 -9.81
C HIS A 28 5.38 -13.13 -10.94
N GLU A 29 4.08 -13.14 -11.24
CA GLU A 29 3.51 -12.37 -12.36
C GLU A 29 2.55 -11.29 -11.86
N ASN A 30 1.91 -11.51 -10.71
CA ASN A 30 0.91 -10.63 -10.14
C ASN A 30 1.22 -10.34 -8.66
N CYS A 31 1.74 -9.14 -8.39
CA CYS A 31 1.97 -8.62 -7.06
C CYS A 31 1.25 -7.27 -6.90
N PRO A 32 -0.07 -7.29 -6.61
CA PRO A 32 -0.80 -6.06 -6.37
C PRO A 32 -0.26 -5.38 -5.12
N VAL A 33 -0.01 -4.08 -5.22
CA VAL A 33 0.49 -3.23 -4.15
C VAL A 33 -0.27 -1.90 -4.15
N PRO A 34 -0.44 -1.28 -2.98
CA PRO A 34 -1.02 0.06 -2.89
C PRO A 34 -0.06 1.09 -3.47
N ALA A 35 -0.59 1.94 -4.35
CA ALA A 35 0.11 3.10 -4.88
C ALA A 35 -0.82 4.31 -5.02
N ILE A 36 -0.21 5.48 -5.11
CA ILE A 36 -0.88 6.72 -5.48
C ILE A 36 -0.49 7.04 -6.90
N ASN A 37 -1.48 7.26 -7.75
CA ASN A 37 -1.27 7.80 -9.08
C ASN A 37 -0.97 9.30 -8.97
N LYS A 38 0.17 9.76 -9.50
CA LYS A 38 0.58 11.16 -9.43
C LYS A 38 -0.27 12.09 -10.29
N GLU A 39 -0.87 11.58 -11.36
CA GLU A 39 -1.68 12.39 -12.29
C GLU A 39 -3.09 12.64 -11.74
N THR A 40 -3.73 11.59 -11.22
CA THR A 40 -5.10 11.68 -10.68
C THR A 40 -5.14 11.97 -9.18
N GLY A 41 -4.03 11.75 -8.47
CA GLY A 41 -3.99 11.81 -7.00
C GLY A 41 -4.75 10.67 -6.33
N HIS A 42 -5.23 9.68 -7.09
CA HIS A 42 -6.06 8.62 -6.58
C HIS A 42 -5.24 7.45 -6.03
N PHE A 43 -5.78 6.84 -4.98
CA PHE A 43 -5.27 5.60 -4.40
C PHE A 43 -5.70 4.41 -5.25
N GLU A 44 -4.74 3.65 -5.78
CA GLU A 44 -4.96 2.54 -6.70
C GLU A 44 -4.15 1.31 -6.27
N SER A 45 -4.62 0.12 -6.68
CA SER A 45 -3.89 -1.14 -6.50
C SER A 45 -3.26 -1.50 -7.84
N VAL A 46 -1.93 -1.43 -7.90
CA VAL A 46 -1.15 -1.62 -9.13
C VAL A 46 -0.23 -2.82 -8.96
N ASN A 47 0.09 -3.50 -10.06
CA ASN A 47 0.99 -4.63 -10.00
C ASN A 47 2.44 -4.14 -9.97
N TYR A 48 3.14 -4.40 -8.86
CA TYR A 48 4.54 -3.99 -8.69
C TYR A 48 5.46 -4.58 -9.77
N ILE A 49 5.21 -5.80 -10.22
CA ILE A 49 6.12 -6.51 -11.13
C ILE A 49 6.15 -5.86 -12.51
N THR A 50 4.98 -5.42 -13.00
CA THR A 50 4.85 -4.73 -14.29
C THR A 50 5.15 -3.24 -14.17
N GLU A 51 4.69 -2.60 -13.08
CA GLU A 51 4.70 -1.14 -12.95
C GLU A 51 5.89 -0.58 -12.13
N LYS A 52 6.84 -1.41 -11.64
CA LYS A 52 7.96 -0.93 -10.80
C LYS A 52 8.76 0.23 -11.40
N ASN A 53 8.85 0.31 -12.72
CA ASN A 53 9.62 1.32 -13.43
C ASN A 53 8.74 2.50 -13.90
N ASN A 54 7.44 2.48 -13.61
CA ASN A 54 6.53 3.49 -14.08
C ASN A 54 6.62 4.75 -13.18
N PRO A 55 7.05 5.91 -13.71
CA PRO A 55 7.20 7.12 -12.92
C PRO A 55 5.85 7.74 -12.49
N LEU A 56 4.73 7.26 -13.04
CA LEU A 56 3.39 7.78 -12.74
C LEU A 56 2.88 7.35 -11.35
N TYR A 57 3.35 6.22 -10.83
CA TYR A 57 2.89 5.70 -9.54
C TYR A 57 3.90 5.97 -8.43
N LYS A 58 3.41 6.28 -7.23
CA LYS A 58 4.19 6.27 -5.98
C LYS A 58 3.72 5.11 -5.12
N PHE A 59 4.58 4.17 -4.80
CA PHE A 59 4.20 3.00 -4.03
C PHE A 59 4.31 3.29 -2.54
N TYR A 60 3.36 2.79 -1.73
CA TYR A 60 3.45 2.91 -0.28
C TYR A 60 4.59 2.10 0.34
N THR A 61 5.23 1.25 -0.47
CA THR A 61 6.45 0.54 -0.11
C THR A 61 7.68 1.47 -0.15
N ASP A 62 7.59 2.63 -0.81
CA ASP A 62 8.66 3.61 -0.88
C ASP A 62 8.80 4.40 0.42
N LYS A 63 10.04 4.76 0.77
CA LYS A 63 10.36 5.56 1.97
C LYS A 63 9.71 6.93 1.99
N GLN A 64 9.31 7.47 0.83
CA GLN A 64 8.68 8.80 0.75
C GLN A 64 7.24 8.84 1.29
N LEU A 65 6.51 7.72 1.17
CA LEU A 65 5.12 7.62 1.62
C LEU A 65 5.00 7.00 3.02
N LYS A 66 6.12 6.51 3.56
CA LYS A 66 6.26 5.96 4.90
C LYS A 66 6.77 7.04 5.86
N SER A 67 6.10 7.23 6.98
CA SER A 67 6.68 7.95 8.12
C SER A 67 7.35 6.98 9.10
N ASN A 68 7.75 7.52 10.25
CA ASN A 68 8.19 6.73 11.40
C ASN A 68 7.10 5.73 11.78
N ASN A 69 7.43 4.44 11.66
CA ASN A 69 6.57 3.36 12.06
C ASN A 69 6.75 3.14 13.55
N ASP A 70 5.90 3.76 14.37
CA ASP A 70 6.04 3.81 15.84
C ASP A 70 6.21 2.43 16.47
N ASN A 71 5.62 1.39 15.86
CA ASN A 71 5.67 0.01 16.35
C ASN A 71 6.54 -0.93 15.51
N ASN A 72 7.26 -0.43 14.47
CA ASN A 72 8.01 -1.24 13.50
C ASN A 72 7.22 -2.38 12.83
N ASN A 73 5.89 -2.40 12.95
CA ASN A 73 5.07 -3.44 12.35
C ASN A 73 4.90 -3.14 10.87
N VAL A 74 5.42 -4.02 10.03
CA VAL A 74 5.32 -3.93 8.57
C VAL A 74 4.64 -5.18 8.02
N TYR A 75 3.77 -5.00 7.02
CA TYR A 75 3.39 -6.10 6.16
C TYR A 75 4.51 -6.32 5.15
N GLN A 76 5.17 -7.46 5.27
CA GLN A 76 6.20 -7.86 4.33
C GLN A 76 5.60 -8.77 3.25
N ASN A 77 5.94 -8.49 2.00
CA ASN A 77 5.65 -9.35 0.87
C ASN A 77 6.85 -9.39 -0.06
N PHE A 78 7.58 -10.51 -0.06
CA PHE A 78 8.88 -10.66 -0.72
C PHE A 78 9.89 -9.60 -0.24
N ASN A 79 10.34 -8.75 -1.17
CA ASN A 79 11.28 -7.65 -0.91
C ASN A 79 10.56 -6.32 -0.62
N LEU A 80 9.23 -6.34 -0.56
CA LEU A 80 8.42 -5.15 -0.29
C LEU A 80 8.00 -5.14 1.17
N GLU A 81 8.12 -3.98 1.77
CA GLU A 81 7.69 -3.72 3.14
C GLU A 81 6.64 -2.62 3.08
N LEU A 82 5.54 -2.78 3.80
CA LEU A 82 4.48 -1.78 3.90
C LEU A 82 4.26 -1.47 5.38
N ASN A 83 4.40 -0.23 5.79
CA ASN A 83 4.20 0.14 7.21
C ASN A 83 2.74 -0.05 7.58
N GLN A 84 2.44 -0.63 8.73
CA GLN A 84 1.05 -0.74 9.18
C GLN A 84 0.45 0.61 9.55
N THR A 85 1.23 1.53 10.12
CA THR A 85 0.73 2.82 10.58
C THR A 85 1.56 3.98 10.06
N ASN A 86 1.00 5.19 10.17
CA ASN A 86 1.65 6.46 9.84
C ASN A 86 2.11 6.55 8.37
N ASN A 87 1.27 6.05 7.46
CA ASN A 87 1.47 6.25 6.03
C ASN A 87 0.84 7.56 5.57
N LEU A 88 1.33 8.11 4.46
CA LEU A 88 0.79 9.34 3.89
C LEU A 88 -0.61 9.11 3.32
N CYS A 89 -1.62 9.80 3.85
CA CYS A 89 -2.94 9.78 3.25
C CYS A 89 -2.96 10.63 1.96
N PRO A 90 -3.48 10.13 0.83
CA PRO A 90 -3.53 10.89 -0.42
C PRO A 90 -4.54 12.04 -0.36
N ASN A 91 -5.54 11.95 0.53
CA ASN A 91 -6.62 12.91 0.63
C ASN A 91 -6.27 14.11 1.52
N CYS A 92 -5.65 13.87 2.68
CA CYS A 92 -5.25 14.94 3.61
C CYS A 92 -3.75 15.26 3.60
N ASN A 93 -2.91 14.55 2.83
CA ASN A 93 -1.46 14.71 2.79
C ASN A 93 -0.76 14.68 4.15
N GLN A 94 -1.36 13.99 5.14
CA GLN A 94 -0.81 13.80 6.48
C GLN A 94 -0.50 12.32 6.72
N TYR A 95 0.50 12.05 7.55
CA TYR A 95 0.93 10.70 7.95
C TYR A 95 -0.02 10.09 8.98
N SER A 96 -1.25 9.82 8.56
CA SER A 96 -2.34 9.33 9.41
C SER A 96 -3.11 8.17 8.80
N LEU A 97 -2.58 7.60 7.71
CA LEU A 97 -3.14 6.44 7.04
C LEU A 97 -2.56 5.16 7.65
N ASP A 98 -3.45 4.31 8.14
CA ASP A 98 -3.10 3.01 8.69
C ASP A 98 -3.69 1.90 7.81
N PHE A 99 -3.00 0.77 7.79
CA PHE A 99 -3.38 -0.41 7.03
C PHE A 99 -3.68 -1.56 7.99
N ALA A 100 -4.89 -2.09 7.92
CA ALA A 100 -5.32 -3.24 8.70
C ALA A 100 -5.60 -4.43 7.77
N ILE A 101 -5.15 -5.64 8.14
CA ILE A 101 -5.55 -6.85 7.40
C ILE A 101 -7.03 -7.09 7.62
N ARG A 102 -7.78 -7.20 6.52
CA ARG A 102 -9.19 -7.58 6.52
C ARG A 102 -9.37 -9.08 6.30
N MET A 103 -8.64 -9.65 5.34
CA MET A 103 -8.71 -11.08 4.99
C MET A 103 -7.47 -11.53 4.21
N PHE A 104 -7.22 -12.85 4.20
CA PHE A 104 -6.18 -13.50 3.42
C PHE A 104 -6.79 -14.28 2.25
N TYR A 105 -6.07 -14.42 1.13
CA TYR A 105 -6.50 -15.20 -0.04
C TYR A 105 -5.33 -15.85 -0.81
#